data_AF-A0A957L1P1-F1
#
_entry.id   AF-A0A957L1P1-F1
#
_cell.length_a   1.000
_cell.length_b   1.000
_cell.length_c   1.000
_cell.angle_alpha   90.00
_cell.angle_beta   90.00
_cell.angle_gamma   90.00
#
_symmetry.space_group_name_H-M   'P 1'
#
loop_
_entity.id
_entity.type
_entity.pdbx_description
1 polymer ?
#
loop_
_entity_poly.entity_id
_entity_poly.type
_entity_poly.pdbx_seq_one_letter_code
_entity_poly.pdbx_strand_id
1 'polypeptide(L)'
;KMRRYYDAITSYRRAADLRPDYAAAWLALGDVYLETGRYDQARVVFERVVGLTPEDATTHLGLGEVYREDGNYEASISAYRRAVELDPAMAAAWGGLGDVLHLTDAYEDAINAYQQAVSLNPNDSCSRGSLAGLYRRLNRREEYEQEIELAQNSISDRNEYNLACLFAIAGESREALRYLKLAIDKRLVTADWARVDPDLYFLRDNPQFQRIVGFGKS
;
A
#
# COMPACT_ATOMS: atom_id res chain seq x y z
N LYS A 1 19.74 -1.18 7.18
CA LYS A 1 18.78 -0.47 6.30
C LYS A 1 18.88 1.06 6.50
N MET A 2 18.69 1.58 7.71
CA MET A 2 18.72 3.04 8.01
C MET A 2 19.96 3.81 7.50
N ARG A 3 21.18 3.31 7.71
CA ARG A 3 22.41 3.96 7.23
C ARG A 3 22.45 4.14 5.71
N ARG A 4 21.95 3.15 4.95
CA ARG A 4 21.90 3.20 3.49
C ARG A 4 20.95 4.30 2.98
N TYR A 5 19.85 4.55 3.70
CA TYR A 5 18.93 5.64 3.37
C TYR A 5 19.54 7.00 3.61
N TYR A 6 20.27 7.20 4.71
CA TYR A 6 20.99 8.46 4.95
C TYR A 6 22.06 8.73 3.88
N ASP A 7 22.82 7.70 3.51
CA ASP A 7 23.83 7.82 2.45
C ASP A 7 23.18 8.12 1.08
N ALA A 8 22.03 7.49 0.78
CA ALA A 8 21.26 7.75 -0.44
C ALA A 8 20.71 9.18 -0.50
N ILE A 9 20.06 9.64 0.58
CA ILE A 9 19.56 11.03 0.68
C ILE A 9 20.70 12.02 0.44
N THR A 10 21.84 11.81 1.08
CA THR A 10 23.01 12.69 0.95
C THR A 10 23.52 12.72 -0.49
N SER A 11 23.60 11.55 -1.13
CA SER A 11 24.11 11.42 -2.50
C SER A 11 23.16 12.04 -3.52
N TYR A 12 21.86 11.75 -3.45
CA TYR A 12 20.87 12.30 -4.37
C TYR A 12 20.66 13.80 -4.19
N ARG A 13 20.67 14.29 -2.94
CA ARG A 13 20.63 15.73 -2.68
C ARG A 13 21.83 16.44 -3.31
N ARG A 14 23.03 15.89 -3.16
CA ARG A 14 24.23 16.45 -3.81
C ARG A 14 24.11 16.43 -5.34
N ALA A 15 23.58 15.36 -5.93
CA ALA A 15 23.37 15.28 -7.37
C ALA A 15 22.35 16.33 -7.85
N ALA A 16 21.27 16.52 -7.09
CA ALA A 16 20.23 17.51 -7.33
C ALA A 16 20.74 18.95 -7.17
N ASP A 17 21.63 19.22 -6.21
CA ASP A 17 22.29 20.52 -6.03
C ASP A 17 23.26 20.82 -7.19
N LEU A 18 23.99 19.81 -7.67
CA LEU A 18 24.93 19.95 -8.81
C LEU A 18 24.22 20.11 -10.15
N ARG A 19 23.06 19.46 -10.33
CA ARG A 19 22.23 19.57 -11.53
C ARG A 19 20.75 19.75 -11.15
N PRO A 20 20.32 21.00 -10.90
CA PRO A 20 18.97 21.31 -10.43
C PRO A 20 17.84 20.95 -11.40
N ASP A 21 18.17 20.74 -12.68
CA ASP A 21 17.31 20.35 -13.80
C ASP A 21 17.30 18.84 -14.06
N TYR A 22 18.11 18.06 -13.33
CA TYR A 22 18.18 16.61 -13.51
C TYR A 22 17.07 15.90 -12.73
N ALA A 23 15.91 15.77 -13.37
CA ALA A 23 14.69 15.19 -12.81
C ALA A 23 14.91 13.83 -12.11
N ALA A 24 15.71 12.92 -12.69
CA ALA A 24 15.94 11.60 -12.11
C ALA A 24 16.62 11.62 -10.73
N ALA A 25 17.48 12.61 -10.44
CA ALA A 25 18.06 12.74 -9.10
C ALA A 25 17.04 13.23 -8.07
N TRP A 26 16.13 14.11 -8.48
CA TRP A 26 15.01 14.53 -7.64
C TRP A 26 14.03 13.39 -7.42
N LEU A 27 13.63 12.65 -8.46
CA LEU A 27 12.75 11.49 -8.35
C LEU A 27 13.28 10.48 -7.32
N ALA A 28 14.54 10.06 -7.48
CA ALA A 28 15.18 9.12 -6.55
C ALA A 28 15.29 9.67 -5.12
N LEU A 29 15.42 10.99 -4.94
CA LEU A 29 15.39 11.60 -3.61
C LEU A 29 13.98 11.57 -3.01
N GLY A 30 12.94 11.82 -3.83
CA GLY A 30 11.54 11.72 -3.46
C GLY A 30 11.18 10.32 -2.98
N ASP A 31 11.58 9.30 -3.74
CA ASP A 31 11.36 7.88 -3.41
C ASP A 31 11.97 7.52 -2.05
N VAL A 32 13.20 7.96 -1.79
CA VAL A 32 13.85 7.69 -0.50
C VAL A 32 13.16 8.45 0.64
N TYR A 33 12.64 9.66 0.41
CA TYR A 33 11.85 10.37 1.42
C TYR A 33 10.53 9.66 1.70
N LEU A 34 9.86 9.16 0.67
CA LEU A 34 8.63 8.38 0.79
C LEU A 34 8.88 7.09 1.60
N GLU A 35 9.88 6.29 1.22
CA GLU A 35 10.26 5.05 1.92
C GLU A 35 10.67 5.28 3.39
N THR A 36 11.10 6.48 3.74
CA THR A 36 11.52 6.83 5.11
C THR A 36 10.45 7.61 5.88
N GLY A 37 9.22 7.72 5.36
CA GLY A 37 8.10 8.38 6.01
C GLY A 37 8.21 9.91 6.09
N ARG A 38 9.08 10.52 5.27
CA ARG A 38 9.33 11.97 5.23
C ARG A 38 8.43 12.62 4.17
N TYR A 39 7.12 12.47 4.34
CA TYR A 39 6.13 12.80 3.31
C TYR A 39 6.15 14.28 2.87
N ASP A 40 6.35 15.23 3.80
CA ASP A 40 6.51 16.65 3.45
C ASP A 40 7.70 16.90 2.52
N GLN A 41 8.82 16.21 2.77
CA GLN A 41 10.03 16.34 1.95
C GLN A 41 9.83 15.66 0.60
N ALA A 42 9.18 14.50 0.58
CA ALA A 42 8.82 13.79 -0.64
C ALA A 42 7.92 14.64 -1.53
N ARG A 43 6.88 15.28 -0.98
CA ARG A 43 5.96 16.18 -1.72
C ARG A 43 6.71 17.26 -2.47
N VAL A 44 7.52 18.05 -1.75
CA VAL A 44 8.28 19.17 -2.33
C VAL A 44 9.19 18.70 -3.48
N VAL A 45 9.81 17.54 -3.30
CA VAL A 45 10.70 16.97 -4.30
C VAL A 45 9.93 16.47 -5.53
N PHE A 46 8.83 15.74 -5.35
CA PHE A 46 8.02 15.28 -6.48
C PHE A 46 7.31 16.42 -7.22
N GLU A 47 6.80 17.45 -6.53
CA GLU A 47 6.24 18.65 -7.17
C GLU A 47 7.28 19.37 -8.05
N ARG A 48 8.54 19.37 -7.61
CA ARG A 48 9.65 19.86 -8.43
C ARG A 48 9.88 18.98 -9.66
N VAL A 49 9.82 17.65 -9.52
CA VAL A 49 9.94 16.73 -10.67
C VAL A 49 8.80 16.97 -11.66
N VAL A 50 7.55 17.16 -11.21
CA VAL A 50 6.42 17.52 -12.08
C VAL A 50 6.71 18.80 -12.87
N GLY A 51 7.34 19.80 -12.25
CA GLY A 51 7.75 21.03 -12.94
C GLY A 51 8.81 20.83 -14.03
N LEU A 52 9.62 19.77 -13.94
CA LEU A 52 10.65 19.42 -14.92
C LEU A 52 10.14 18.45 -15.99
N THR A 53 9.34 17.47 -15.57
CA THR A 53 8.84 16.34 -16.36
C THR A 53 7.37 16.07 -16.01
N PRO A 54 6.43 16.89 -16.51
CA PRO A 54 5.01 16.80 -16.12
C PRO A 54 4.28 15.54 -16.60
N GLU A 55 4.87 14.83 -17.56
CA GLU A 55 4.32 13.59 -18.16
C GLU A 55 4.97 12.32 -17.60
N ASP A 56 5.75 12.42 -16.52
CA ASP A 56 6.33 11.25 -15.86
C ASP A 56 5.33 10.56 -14.93
N ALA A 57 4.81 9.40 -15.34
CA ALA A 57 3.81 8.64 -14.59
C ALA A 57 4.30 8.24 -13.19
N THR A 58 5.59 7.89 -13.05
CA THR A 58 6.19 7.50 -11.76
C THR A 58 6.18 8.62 -10.74
N THR A 59 6.41 9.86 -11.17
CA THR A 59 6.29 11.04 -10.28
C THR A 59 4.85 11.20 -9.77
N HIS A 60 3.85 11.03 -10.64
CA HIS A 60 2.44 11.13 -10.25
C HIS A 60 2.01 9.98 -9.33
N LEU A 61 2.54 8.77 -9.52
CA LEU A 61 2.40 7.66 -8.58
C LEU A 61 2.92 8.05 -7.18
N GLY A 62 4.16 8.57 -7.12
CA GLY A 62 4.77 9.01 -5.87
C GLY A 62 3.99 10.13 -5.17
N LEU A 63 3.46 11.11 -5.91
CA LEU A 63 2.57 12.14 -5.36
C LEU A 63 1.26 11.53 -4.83
N GLY A 64 0.67 10.58 -5.56
CA GLY A 64 -0.51 9.84 -5.11
C GLY A 64 -0.29 9.18 -3.75
N GLU A 65 0.84 8.50 -3.58
CA GLU A 65 1.23 7.87 -2.32
C GLU A 65 1.44 8.89 -1.21
N VAL A 66 2.16 9.98 -1.48
CA VAL A 66 2.40 11.06 -0.51
C VAL A 66 1.09 11.69 -0.03
N TYR A 67 0.18 12.05 -0.95
CA TYR A 67 -1.10 12.66 -0.58
C TYR A 67 -2.02 11.69 0.16
N ARG A 68 -1.95 10.38 -0.15
CA ARG A 68 -2.69 9.35 0.59
C ARG A 68 -2.24 9.31 2.05
N GLU A 69 -0.94 9.32 2.30
CA GLU A 69 -0.36 9.31 3.64
C GLU A 69 -0.61 10.62 4.40
N ASP A 70 -0.69 11.76 3.70
CA ASP A 70 -1.08 13.07 4.26
C ASP A 70 -2.60 13.16 4.55
N GLY A 71 -3.40 12.19 4.09
CA GLY A 71 -4.86 12.20 4.21
C GLY A 71 -5.57 13.12 3.22
N ASN A 72 -4.84 13.73 2.28
CA ASN A 72 -5.41 14.54 1.20
C ASN A 72 -5.89 13.64 0.05
N TYR A 73 -7.00 12.95 0.27
CA TYR A 73 -7.51 11.94 -0.64
C TYR A 73 -7.92 12.48 -2.02
N GLU A 74 -8.40 13.72 -2.12
CA GLU A 74 -8.75 14.33 -3.41
C GLU A 74 -7.51 14.57 -4.29
N ALA A 75 -6.43 15.10 -3.71
CA ALA A 75 -5.17 15.27 -4.40
C ALA A 75 -4.53 13.92 -4.77
N SER A 76 -4.66 12.94 -3.87
CA SER A 76 -4.18 11.58 -4.10
C SER A 76 -4.89 10.90 -5.28
N ILE A 77 -6.23 10.94 -5.33
CA ILE A 77 -7.02 10.43 -6.47
C ILE A 77 -6.61 11.12 -7.76
N SER A 78 -6.44 12.44 -7.75
CA SER A 78 -6.04 13.21 -8.94
C SER A 78 -4.66 12.80 -9.45
N ALA A 79 -3.69 12.62 -8.54
CA ALA A 79 -2.34 12.18 -8.89
C ALA A 79 -2.32 10.74 -9.43
N TYR A 80 -3.00 9.79 -8.78
CA TYR A 80 -3.08 8.41 -9.30
C TYR A 80 -3.81 8.33 -10.63
N ARG A 81 -4.91 9.09 -10.82
CA ARG A 81 -5.59 9.19 -12.12
C ARG A 81 -4.64 9.69 -13.20
N ARG A 82 -3.83 10.71 -12.89
CA ARG A 82 -2.83 11.21 -13.83
C ARG A 82 -1.76 10.16 -14.14
N ALA A 83 -1.32 9.38 -13.16
CA ALA A 83 -0.37 8.29 -13.37
C ALA A 83 -0.94 7.21 -14.31
N VAL A 84 -2.19 6.76 -14.12
CA VAL A 84 -2.81 5.74 -15.00
C VAL A 84 -3.20 6.27 -16.37
N GLU A 85 -3.45 7.58 -16.52
CA GLU A 85 -3.62 8.22 -17.82
C GLU A 85 -2.32 8.22 -18.63
N LEU A 86 -1.19 8.48 -17.96
CA LEU A 86 0.14 8.53 -18.57
C LEU A 86 0.69 7.13 -18.86
N ASP A 87 0.48 6.19 -17.95
CA ASP A 87 0.84 4.78 -18.11
C ASP A 87 -0.31 3.86 -17.63
N PRO A 88 -1.21 3.47 -18.55
CA PRO A 88 -2.31 2.57 -18.22
C PRO A 88 -1.87 1.16 -17.78
N ALA A 89 -0.62 0.77 -18.05
CA ALA A 89 -0.08 -0.54 -17.67
C ALA A 89 0.57 -0.54 -16.27
N MET A 90 0.58 0.61 -15.58
CA MET A 90 1.15 0.75 -14.25
C MET A 90 0.22 0.18 -13.17
N ALA A 91 0.31 -1.13 -12.92
CA ALA A 91 -0.52 -1.84 -11.94
C ALA A 91 -0.52 -1.17 -10.54
N ALA A 92 0.63 -0.67 -10.09
CA ALA A 92 0.76 0.00 -8.79
C ALA A 92 -0.10 1.27 -8.69
N ALA A 93 -0.23 2.05 -9.77
CA ALA A 93 -1.05 3.26 -9.79
C ALA A 93 -2.54 2.92 -9.73
N TRP A 94 -2.96 1.85 -10.39
CA TRP A 94 -4.33 1.31 -10.28
C TRP A 94 -4.63 0.80 -8.87
N GLY A 95 -3.71 0.08 -8.24
CA GLY A 95 -3.85 -0.39 -6.85
C GLY A 95 -3.97 0.77 -5.87
N GLY A 96 -3.06 1.75 -5.96
CA GLY A 96 -3.11 2.97 -5.14
C GLY A 96 -4.37 3.80 -5.34
N LEU A 97 -4.86 3.90 -6.58
CA LEU A 97 -6.16 4.53 -6.87
C LEU A 97 -7.30 3.78 -6.18
N GLY A 98 -7.31 2.44 -6.27
CA GLY A 98 -8.28 1.58 -5.58
C GLY A 98 -8.28 1.79 -4.07
N ASP A 99 -7.11 1.86 -3.46
CA ASP A 99 -6.95 2.10 -2.01
C ASP A 99 -7.60 3.40 -1.57
N VAL A 100 -7.34 4.50 -2.28
CA VAL A 100 -7.89 5.81 -1.90
C VAL A 100 -9.38 5.88 -2.17
N LEU A 101 -9.85 5.34 -3.30
CA LEU A 101 -11.28 5.28 -3.60
C LEU A 101 -12.04 4.49 -2.54
N HIS A 102 -11.48 3.37 -2.07
CA HIS A 102 -12.02 2.58 -0.96
C HIS A 102 -12.06 3.42 0.33
N LEU A 103 -10.99 4.13 0.69
CA LEU A 103 -10.97 5.02 1.86
C LEU A 103 -11.99 6.15 1.79
N THR A 104 -12.37 6.58 0.59
CA THR A 104 -13.40 7.61 0.36
C THR A 104 -14.79 7.04 0.05
N ASP A 105 -15.02 5.77 0.34
CA ASP A 105 -16.29 5.06 0.16
C ASP A 105 -16.81 4.96 -1.30
N ALA A 106 -15.97 5.25 -2.30
CA ALA A 106 -16.27 5.11 -3.72
C ALA A 106 -16.08 3.65 -4.20
N TYR A 107 -16.86 2.72 -3.63
CA TYR A 107 -16.58 1.28 -3.72
C TYR A 107 -16.61 0.71 -5.15
N GLU A 108 -17.55 1.11 -5.99
CA GLU A 108 -17.60 0.60 -7.38
C GLU A 108 -16.42 1.09 -8.22
N ASP A 109 -16.00 2.34 -8.02
CA ASP A 109 -14.80 2.87 -8.69
C ASP A 109 -13.53 2.18 -8.15
N ALA A 110 -13.48 1.89 -6.86
CA ALA A 110 -12.39 1.12 -6.25
C ALA A 110 -12.32 -0.31 -6.81
N ILE A 111 -13.48 -0.99 -6.98
CA ILE A 111 -13.57 -2.30 -7.63
C ILE A 111 -12.98 -2.24 -9.03
N ASN A 112 -13.38 -1.25 -9.84
CA ASN A 112 -12.85 -1.09 -11.19
C ASN A 112 -11.32 -0.89 -11.19
N ALA A 113 -10.81 -0.03 -10.29
CA ALA A 113 -9.38 0.22 -10.18
C ALA A 113 -8.59 -1.04 -9.77
N TYR A 114 -9.06 -1.78 -8.75
CA TYR A 114 -8.41 -3.03 -8.34
C TYR A 114 -8.50 -4.11 -9.42
N GLN A 115 -9.62 -4.20 -10.16
CA GLN A 115 -9.73 -5.11 -11.30
C GLN A 115 -8.67 -4.81 -12.38
N GLN A 116 -8.41 -3.54 -12.68
CA GLN A 116 -7.31 -3.17 -13.57
C GLN A 116 -5.95 -3.59 -12.98
N ALA A 117 -5.70 -3.29 -11.70
CA ALA A 117 -4.46 -3.66 -11.01
C ALA A 117 -4.18 -5.17 -11.08
N VAL A 118 -5.17 -6.01 -10.74
CA VAL A 118 -5.00 -7.48 -10.75
C VAL A 118 -5.00 -8.07 -12.17
N SER A 119 -5.57 -7.37 -13.16
CA SER A 119 -5.44 -7.80 -14.56
C SER A 119 -4.01 -7.62 -15.08
N LEU A 120 -3.34 -6.54 -14.67
CA LEU A 120 -1.97 -6.20 -15.02
C LEU A 120 -0.94 -6.98 -14.20
N ASN A 121 -1.26 -7.25 -12.92
CA ASN A 121 -0.47 -8.07 -12.03
C ASN A 121 -1.34 -9.13 -11.32
N PRO A 122 -1.56 -10.29 -11.96
CA PRO A 122 -2.43 -11.34 -11.40
C PRO A 122 -1.97 -11.94 -10.07
N ASN A 123 -0.71 -11.74 -9.69
CA ASN A 123 -0.12 -12.27 -8.45
C ASN A 123 -0.13 -11.26 -7.30
N ASP A 124 -0.75 -10.09 -7.47
CA ASP A 124 -0.91 -9.13 -6.38
C ASP A 124 -2.00 -9.59 -5.39
N SER A 125 -1.58 -10.34 -4.37
CA SER A 125 -2.48 -10.83 -3.33
C SER A 125 -3.13 -9.71 -2.50
N CYS A 126 -2.48 -8.55 -2.36
CA CYS A 126 -3.01 -7.44 -1.59
C CYS A 126 -4.17 -6.77 -2.33
N SER A 127 -3.98 -6.42 -3.61
CA SER A 127 -5.05 -5.89 -4.46
C SER A 127 -6.25 -6.85 -4.57
N ARG A 128 -5.99 -8.17 -4.71
CA ARG A 128 -7.07 -9.18 -4.67
C ARG A 128 -7.78 -9.25 -3.33
N GLY A 129 -7.03 -9.16 -2.22
CA GLY A 129 -7.60 -9.11 -0.88
C GLY A 129 -8.53 -7.92 -0.69
N SER A 130 -8.09 -6.73 -1.12
CA SER A 130 -8.91 -5.51 -1.07
C SER A 130 -10.17 -5.64 -1.94
N LEU A 131 -10.02 -6.17 -3.16
CA LEU A 131 -11.15 -6.44 -4.06
C LEU A 131 -12.16 -7.42 -3.45
N ALA A 132 -11.69 -8.52 -2.85
CA ALA A 132 -12.52 -9.47 -2.13
C ALA A 132 -13.27 -8.79 -0.97
N GLY A 133 -12.58 -7.95 -0.19
CA GLY A 133 -13.17 -7.18 0.89
C GLY A 133 -14.32 -6.27 0.43
N LEU A 134 -14.18 -5.62 -0.72
CA LEU A 134 -15.23 -4.80 -1.33
C LEU A 134 -16.41 -5.65 -1.80
N TYR A 135 -16.18 -6.76 -2.49
CA TYR A 135 -17.26 -7.67 -2.89
C TYR A 135 -18.05 -8.19 -1.70
N ARG A 136 -17.36 -8.59 -0.61
CA ARG A 136 -17.99 -9.00 0.64
C ARG A 136 -18.85 -7.88 1.23
N ARG A 137 -18.34 -6.65 1.26
CA ARG A 137 -19.08 -5.47 1.76
C ARG A 137 -20.36 -5.22 0.97
N LEU A 138 -20.32 -5.43 -0.34
CA LEU A 138 -21.46 -5.27 -1.24
C LEU A 138 -22.34 -6.53 -1.36
N ASN A 139 -22.10 -7.56 -0.53
CA ASN A 139 -22.82 -8.83 -0.54
C ASN A 139 -22.74 -9.58 -1.90
N ARG A 140 -21.65 -9.38 -2.64
CA ARG A 140 -21.29 -10.04 -3.90
C ARG A 140 -20.49 -11.30 -3.59
N ARG A 141 -21.21 -12.35 -3.18
CA ARG A 141 -20.61 -13.52 -2.53
C ARG A 141 -19.76 -14.37 -3.47
N GLU A 142 -20.20 -14.57 -4.71
CA GLU A 142 -19.49 -15.41 -5.68
C GLU A 142 -18.14 -14.78 -6.05
N GLU A 143 -18.12 -13.46 -6.29
CA GLU A 143 -16.90 -12.74 -6.61
C GLU A 143 -15.95 -12.65 -5.41
N TYR A 144 -16.48 -12.53 -4.19
CA TYR A 144 -15.67 -12.65 -2.97
C TYR A 144 -14.98 -14.02 -2.87
N GLU A 145 -15.73 -15.11 -3.01
CA GLU A 145 -15.21 -16.48 -2.88
C GLU A 145 -14.13 -16.76 -3.94
N GLN A 146 -14.33 -16.25 -5.17
CA GLN A 146 -13.34 -16.35 -6.24
C GLN A 146 -12.07 -15.55 -5.93
N GLU A 147 -12.19 -14.27 -5.59
CA GLU A 147 -11.01 -13.42 -5.39
C GLU A 147 -10.20 -13.80 -4.15
N ILE A 148 -10.84 -14.23 -3.07
CA ILE A 148 -10.12 -14.66 -1.88
C ILE A 148 -9.36 -15.98 -2.10
N GLU A 149 -9.86 -16.86 -2.98
CA GLU A 149 -9.13 -18.07 -3.39
C GLU A 149 -7.90 -17.70 -4.24
N LEU A 150 -8.10 -16.84 -5.24
CA LEU A 150 -7.00 -16.36 -6.10
C LEU A 150 -5.93 -15.59 -5.30
N ALA A 151 -6.35 -14.77 -4.33
CA ALA A 151 -5.44 -14.05 -3.46
C ALA A 151 -4.56 -15.01 -2.65
N GLN A 152 -5.15 -16.06 -2.06
CA GLN A 152 -4.40 -17.07 -1.31
C GLN A 152 -3.39 -17.84 -2.18
N ASN A 153 -3.76 -18.15 -3.42
CA ASN A 153 -2.90 -18.85 -4.37
C ASN A 153 -1.76 -17.97 -4.91
N SER A 154 -1.91 -16.64 -4.80
CA SER A 154 -0.90 -15.66 -5.25
C SER A 154 0.18 -15.37 -4.20
N ILE A 155 -0.01 -15.80 -2.94
CA ILE A 155 0.97 -15.60 -1.87
C ILE A 155 2.19 -16.51 -2.13
N SER A 156 3.37 -15.91 -2.28
CA SER A 156 4.63 -16.60 -2.57
C SER A 156 5.11 -17.54 -1.46
N ASP A 157 4.97 -17.12 -0.20
CA ASP A 157 5.19 -17.96 0.99
C ASP A 157 3.86 -18.11 1.74
N ARG A 158 3.06 -19.12 1.39
CA ARG A 158 1.74 -19.34 2.01
C ARG A 158 1.89 -19.89 3.43
N ASN A 159 2.24 -19.01 4.35
CA ASN A 159 2.35 -19.27 5.78
C ASN A 159 1.18 -18.61 6.54
N GLU A 160 1.01 -18.96 7.83
CA GLU A 160 -0.11 -18.42 8.61
C GLU A 160 -0.04 -16.91 8.80
N TYR A 161 1.14 -16.28 8.75
CA TYR A 161 1.24 -14.84 8.90
C TYR A 161 0.72 -14.11 7.67
N ASN A 162 1.14 -14.53 6.48
CA ASN A 162 0.69 -13.93 5.23
C ASN A 162 -0.82 -14.14 5.00
N LEU A 163 -1.36 -15.28 5.44
CA LEU A 163 -2.81 -15.50 5.47
C LEU A 163 -3.51 -14.54 6.45
N ALA A 164 -2.92 -14.28 7.62
CA ALA A 164 -3.48 -13.33 8.57
C ALA A 164 -3.58 -11.91 7.96
N CYS A 165 -2.52 -11.44 7.30
CA CYS A 165 -2.51 -10.15 6.61
C CYS A 165 -3.56 -10.12 5.49
N LEU A 166 -3.62 -11.15 4.64
CA LEU A 166 -4.61 -11.23 3.57
C LEU A 166 -6.05 -11.12 4.10
N PHE A 167 -6.41 -11.91 5.13
CA PHE A 167 -7.75 -11.84 5.70
C PHE A 167 -8.01 -10.52 6.42
N ALA A 168 -6.99 -9.87 6.98
CA ALA A 168 -7.13 -8.53 7.56
C ALA A 168 -7.47 -7.50 6.48
N ILE A 169 -6.77 -7.53 5.34
CA ILE A 169 -7.01 -6.67 4.17
C ILE A 169 -8.42 -6.90 3.61
N ALA A 170 -8.86 -8.15 3.51
CA ALA A 170 -10.23 -8.50 3.08
C ALA A 170 -11.33 -8.14 4.11
N GLY A 171 -10.94 -7.60 5.28
CA GLY A 171 -11.84 -7.23 6.37
C GLY A 171 -12.48 -8.43 7.09
N GLU A 172 -11.88 -9.61 6.97
CA GLU A 172 -12.29 -10.86 7.63
C GLU A 172 -11.61 -10.99 8.99
N SER A 173 -11.96 -10.12 9.94
CA SER A 173 -11.27 -10.03 11.23
C SER A 173 -11.18 -11.37 11.97
N ARG A 174 -12.21 -12.23 11.87
CA ARG A 174 -12.22 -13.53 12.56
C ARG A 174 -11.12 -14.46 12.05
N GLU A 175 -11.02 -14.62 10.74
CA GLU A 175 -10.00 -15.49 10.13
C GLU A 175 -8.61 -14.88 10.28
N ALA A 176 -8.49 -13.56 10.10
CA ALA A 176 -7.23 -12.84 10.31
C ALA A 176 -6.66 -13.08 11.72
N LEU A 177 -7.49 -12.96 12.76
CA LEU A 177 -7.09 -13.20 14.15
C LEU A 177 -6.77 -14.67 14.43
N ARG A 178 -7.49 -15.61 13.80
CA ARG A 178 -7.20 -17.05 13.92
C ARG A 178 -5.82 -17.37 13.37
N TYR A 179 -5.51 -16.88 12.17
CA TYR A 179 -4.22 -17.08 11.53
C TYR A 179 -3.08 -16.35 12.24
N LEU A 180 -3.31 -15.11 12.70
CA LEU A 180 -2.31 -14.36 13.45
C LEU A 180 -1.87 -15.09 14.71
N LYS A 181 -2.84 -15.65 15.46
CA LYS A 181 -2.54 -16.45 16.65
C LYS A 181 -1.66 -17.65 16.30
N LEU A 182 -2.03 -18.40 15.26
CA LEU A 182 -1.24 -19.55 14.79
C LEU A 182 0.17 -19.15 14.37
N ALA A 183 0.32 -18.00 13.69
CA ALA A 183 1.61 -17.50 13.25
C ALA A 183 2.54 -17.15 14.43
N ILE A 184 2.01 -16.53 15.48
CA ILE A 184 2.76 -16.23 16.72
C ILE A 184 3.13 -17.52 17.46
N ASP A 185 2.18 -18.45 17.61
CA ASP A 185 2.41 -19.75 18.28
C ASP A 185 3.53 -20.55 17.56
N LYS A 186 3.60 -20.44 16.22
CA LYS A 186 4.64 -21.05 15.38
C LYS A 186 5.92 -20.24 15.26
N ARG A 187 6.00 -19.05 15.89
CA ARG A 187 7.15 -18.13 15.80
C ARG A 187 7.47 -17.66 14.37
N LEU A 188 6.47 -17.60 13.50
CA LEU A 188 6.60 -17.02 12.16
C LEU A 188 6.68 -15.50 12.22
N VAL A 189 6.11 -14.90 13.26
CA VAL A 189 6.11 -13.46 13.52
C VAL A 189 6.22 -13.18 15.02
N THR A 190 6.74 -12.02 15.40
CA THR A 190 6.69 -11.54 16.78
C THR A 190 5.43 -10.70 17.03
N ALA A 191 4.94 -10.70 18.27
CA ALA A 191 3.84 -9.81 18.66
C ALA A 191 4.20 -8.32 18.43
N ASP A 192 5.45 -7.93 18.67
CA ASP A 192 5.92 -6.56 18.47
C ASP A 192 5.84 -6.13 17.01
N TRP A 193 6.21 -7.01 16.07
CA TRP A 193 6.08 -6.74 14.64
C TRP A 193 4.61 -6.63 14.24
N ALA A 194 3.79 -7.61 14.62
CA ALA A 194 2.36 -7.62 14.28
C ALA A 194 1.61 -6.36 14.76
N ARG A 195 2.04 -5.73 15.87
CA ARG A 195 1.45 -4.48 16.37
C ARG A 195 1.68 -3.29 15.43
N VAL A 196 2.82 -3.25 14.75
CA VAL A 196 3.21 -2.10 13.92
C VAL A 196 3.02 -2.36 12.43
N ASP A 197 2.74 -3.60 12.04
CA ASP A 197 2.46 -3.97 10.66
C ASP A 197 1.25 -3.19 10.11
N PRO A 198 1.38 -2.47 8.98
CA PRO A 198 0.28 -1.75 8.34
C PRO A 198 -0.87 -2.66 7.89
N ASP A 199 -0.60 -3.89 7.44
CA ASP A 199 -1.64 -4.80 6.94
C ASP A 199 -2.62 -5.22 8.05
N LEU A 200 -2.17 -5.15 9.30
CA LEU A 200 -2.95 -5.47 10.48
C LEU A 200 -3.56 -4.22 11.15
N TYR A 201 -3.42 -3.04 10.53
CA TYR A 201 -3.89 -1.77 11.09
C TYR A 201 -5.35 -1.82 11.53
N PHE A 202 -6.24 -2.34 10.68
CA PHE A 202 -7.68 -2.43 10.94
C PHE A 202 -8.06 -3.38 12.10
N LEU A 203 -7.11 -4.19 12.59
CA LEU A 203 -7.34 -5.07 13.73
C LEU A 203 -6.91 -4.45 15.06
N ARG A 204 -6.19 -3.32 15.07
CA ARG A 204 -5.52 -2.78 16.28
C ARG A 204 -6.49 -2.46 17.42
N ASP A 205 -7.70 -2.02 17.09
CA ASP A 205 -8.76 -1.72 18.06
C ASP A 205 -9.56 -2.95 18.49
N ASN A 206 -9.33 -4.12 17.87
CA ASN A 206 -10.03 -5.34 18.21
C ASN A 206 -9.52 -5.93 19.56
N PRO A 207 -10.38 -6.17 20.56
CA PRO A 207 -9.94 -6.70 21.86
C PRO A 207 -9.29 -8.08 21.80
N GLN A 208 -9.62 -8.90 20.81
CA GLN A 208 -8.95 -10.18 20.59
C GLN A 208 -7.56 -9.99 19.97
N PHE A 209 -7.39 -9.03 19.06
CA PHE A 209 -6.06 -8.66 18.55
C PHE A 209 -5.15 -8.23 19.68
N GLN A 210 -5.61 -7.30 20.52
CA GLN A 210 -4.89 -6.80 21.68
C GLN A 210 -4.46 -7.94 22.62
N ARG A 211 -5.32 -8.93 22.88
CA ARG A 211 -4.97 -10.12 23.66
C ARG A 211 -3.91 -11.00 22.98
N ILE A 212 -4.03 -11.23 21.67
CA ILE A 212 -3.08 -12.04 20.90
C ILE A 212 -1.68 -11.42 20.92
N VAL A 213 -1.60 -10.10 20.74
CA VAL A 213 -0.32 -9.37 20.72
C VAL A 213 0.12 -8.86 22.09
N GLY A 214 -0.60 -9.18 23.17
CA GLY A 214 -0.18 -8.88 24.54
C GLY A 214 -0.36 -7.43 25.01
N PHE A 215 -1.28 -6.65 24.43
CA PHE A 215 -1.78 -5.43 25.08
C PHE A 215 -2.52 -5.83 26.36
N GLY A 216 -1.91 -5.57 27.53
CA GLY A 216 -2.51 -5.81 28.83
C GLY A 216 -2.09 -7.13 29.49
N LYS A 217 -0.85 -7.16 29.99
CA LYS A 217 -0.41 -7.75 31.28
C LYS A 217 1.08 -7.45 31.46
N SER A 218 1.36 -6.23 31.93
CA SER A 218 2.53 -5.90 32.74
C SER A 218 2.11 -5.88 34.19
#